data_AF-A0A6A5FC90-F1
#
_entry.id   AF-A0A6A5FC90-F1
#
_cell.length_a   1.000
_cell.length_b   1.000
_cell.length_c   1.000
_cell.angle_alpha   90.00
_cell.angle_beta   90.00
_cell.angle_gamma   90.00
#
_symmetry.space_group_name_H-M   'P 1'
#
loop_
_entity.id
_entity.type
_entity.pdbx_description
1 polymer ?
#
loop_
_entity_poly.entity_id
_entity_poly.type
_entity_poly.pdbx_seq_one_letter_code
_entity_poly.pdbx_strand_id
1 'polypeptide(L)'
;MLRQASLNEAAEKYYGQAASLRPNYPAALMNLGAILHLNGKLQEAEANYLRALQLKPDDTITQSNLRKLWNIMEKQGLRTSSP
;
A
#
# COMPACT_ATOMS: atom_id res chain seq x y z
N MET A 1 -21.52 4.11 -2.73
CA MET A 1 -20.56 3.77 -1.65
C MET A 1 -20.39 2.26 -1.47
N LEU A 2 -21.45 1.42 -1.45
CA LEU A 2 -21.32 -0.05 -1.31
C LEU A 2 -20.54 -0.76 -2.44
N ARG A 3 -20.75 -0.35 -3.69
CA ARG A 3 -20.04 -0.94 -4.85
C ARG A 3 -18.52 -0.72 -4.80
N GLN A 4 -18.07 0.44 -4.35
CA GLN A 4 -16.64 0.75 -4.30
C GLN A 4 -15.93 -0.02 -3.18
N ALA A 5 -16.57 -0.14 -2.00
CA ALA A 5 -16.04 -0.94 -0.91
C ALA A 5 -15.89 -2.42 -1.31
N SER A 6 -16.93 -3.00 -1.92
CA SER A 6 -16.90 -4.39 -2.40
C SER A 6 -15.86 -4.62 -3.50
N LEU A 7 -15.65 -3.66 -4.40
CA LEU A 7 -14.60 -3.74 -5.41
C LEU A 7 -13.19 -3.68 -4.78
N ASN A 8 -13.00 -2.91 -3.72
CA ASN A 8 -11.72 -2.83 -3.03
C ASN A 8 -11.40 -4.13 -2.27
N GLU A 9 -12.39 -4.78 -1.65
CA GLU A 9 -12.20 -6.08 -0.99
C GLU A 9 -11.80 -7.17 -1.99
N ALA A 10 -12.45 -7.22 -3.15
CA ALA A 10 -12.08 -8.14 -4.22
C ALA A 10 -10.66 -7.86 -4.72
N ALA A 11 -10.33 -6.60 -4.98
CA ALA A 11 -9.00 -6.20 -5.42
C ALA A 11 -7.91 -6.56 -4.39
N GLU A 12 -8.20 -6.41 -3.09
CA GLU A 12 -7.30 -6.78 -2.01
C GLU A 12 -6.97 -8.27 -2.06
N LYS A 13 -7.99 -9.12 -2.23
CA LYS A 13 -7.81 -10.56 -2.36
C LYS A 13 -6.97 -10.93 -3.60
N TYR A 14 -7.25 -10.31 -4.75
CA TYR A 14 -6.49 -10.59 -5.98
C TYR A 14 -5.02 -10.19 -5.87
N TYR A 15 -4.73 -8.99 -5.37
CA TYR A 15 -3.34 -8.55 -5.21
C TYR A 15 -2.63 -9.27 -4.06
N GLY A 16 -3.34 -9.67 -3.01
CA GLY A 16 -2.84 -10.55 -1.96
C GLY A 16 -2.38 -11.89 -2.52
N GLN A 17 -3.18 -12.51 -3.39
CA GLN A 17 -2.78 -13.73 -4.08
C GLN A 17 -1.57 -13.51 -5.02
N ALA A 18 -1.57 -12.42 -5.78
CA ALA A 18 -0.45 -12.09 -6.66
C ALA A 18 0.87 -11.91 -5.88
N ALA A 19 0.82 -11.21 -4.75
CA ALA A 19 1.97 -11.03 -3.85
C ALA A 19 2.42 -12.36 -3.23
N SER A 20 1.50 -13.25 -2.84
CA SER A 20 1.84 -14.59 -2.35
C SER A 20 2.49 -15.48 -3.41
N LEU A 21 2.04 -15.41 -4.66
CA LEU A 21 2.62 -16.17 -5.77
C LEU A 21 3.99 -15.62 -6.19
N ARG A 22 4.20 -14.31 -6.07
CA ARG A 22 5.46 -13.65 -6.41
C ARG A 22 5.83 -12.60 -5.34
N PRO A 23 6.40 -13.04 -4.20
CA PRO A 23 6.68 -12.16 -3.06
C PRO A 23 7.75 -11.10 -3.34
N ASN A 24 8.52 -11.27 -4.41
CA ASN A 24 9.54 -10.32 -4.85
C ASN A 24 9.13 -9.59 -6.14
N TYR A 25 7.84 -9.43 -6.41
CA TYR A 25 7.35 -8.65 -7.56
C TYR A 25 6.88 -7.25 -7.12
N PRO A 26 7.66 -6.18 -7.39
CA PRO A 26 7.40 -4.84 -6.86
C PRO A 26 6.02 -4.31 -7.23
N ALA A 27 5.56 -4.55 -8.45
CA ALA A 27 4.26 -4.06 -8.92
C ALA A 27 3.08 -4.70 -8.17
N ALA A 28 3.16 -5.98 -7.80
CA ALA A 28 2.11 -6.62 -6.99
C ALA A 28 2.07 -6.05 -5.58
N LEU A 29 3.23 -5.86 -4.95
CA LEU A 29 3.35 -5.24 -3.63
C LEU A 29 2.84 -3.79 -3.64
N MET A 30 3.23 -2.99 -4.64
CA MET A 30 2.72 -1.62 -4.81
C MET A 30 1.20 -1.60 -4.95
N ASN A 31 0.63 -2.45 -5.80
CA ASN A 31 -0.81 -2.49 -6.02
C ASN A 31 -1.58 -2.98 -4.79
N LEU A 32 -1.04 -3.96 -4.06
CA LEU A 32 -1.60 -4.38 -2.78
C LEU A 32 -1.58 -3.24 -1.76
N GLY A 33 -0.45 -2.54 -1.64
CA GLY A 33 -0.34 -1.34 -0.80
C GLY A 33 -1.35 -0.25 -1.16
N ALA A 34 -1.62 -0.06 -2.45
CA ALA A 34 -2.63 0.90 -2.93
C ALA A 34 -4.05 0.52 -2.49
N ILE A 35 -4.43 -0.75 -2.61
CA ILE A 35 -5.75 -1.19 -2.17
C ILE A 35 -5.88 -1.16 -0.65
N LEU A 36 -4.87 -1.59 0.10
CA LEU A 36 -4.85 -1.52 1.56
C LEU A 36 -4.96 -0.07 2.05
N HIS A 37 -4.27 0.86 1.38
CA HIS A 37 -4.39 2.29 1.65
C HIS A 37 -5.83 2.78 1.43
N LEU A 38 -6.47 2.42 0.33
CA LEU A 38 -7.88 2.77 0.06
C LEU A 38 -8.85 2.15 1.06
N ASN A 39 -8.51 1.00 1.64
CA ASN A 39 -9.29 0.31 2.67
C ASN A 39 -8.99 0.80 4.11
N GLY A 40 -8.10 1.78 4.28
CA GLY A 40 -7.74 2.31 5.60
C GLY A 40 -6.81 1.40 6.42
N LYS A 41 -6.26 0.34 5.81
CA LYS A 41 -5.30 -0.58 6.44
C LYS A 41 -3.88 -0.02 6.32
N LEU A 42 -3.64 1.09 7.02
CA LEU A 42 -2.52 1.99 6.74
C LEU A 42 -1.15 1.36 7.03
N GLN A 43 -1.00 0.62 8.14
CA GLN A 43 0.27 -0.04 8.49
C GLN A 43 0.64 -1.15 7.49
N GLU A 44 -0.35 -1.92 7.04
CA GLU A 44 -0.15 -2.98 6.05
C GLU A 44 0.18 -2.39 4.67
N ALA A 45 -0.45 -1.26 4.31
CA ALA A 45 -0.11 -0.52 3.11
C ALA A 45 1.34 -0.02 3.14
N GLU A 46 1.79 0.52 4.28
CA GLU A 46 3.17 0.99 4.46
C GLU A 46 4.17 -0.14 4.25
N ALA A 47 3.96 -1.29 4.90
CA ALA A 47 4.85 -2.44 4.76
C ALA A 47 5.00 -2.90 3.30
N ASN A 48 3.89 -2.91 2.55
CA ASN A 48 3.89 -3.30 1.14
C ASN A 48 4.62 -2.28 0.25
N TYR A 49 4.39 -0.99 0.44
CA TYR A 49 5.11 0.06 -0.30
C TYR A 49 6.61 0.05 0.02
N LEU A 50 6.99 -0.07 1.28
CA LEU A 50 8.39 -0.15 1.68
C LEU A 50 9.07 -1.37 1.05
N ARG A 51 8.39 -2.53 1.05
CA ARG A 51 8.93 -3.74 0.40
C ARG A 51 9.05 -3.58 -1.11
N ALA A 52 8.09 -2.94 -1.77
CA ALA A 52 8.17 -2.61 -3.19
C ALA A 52 9.38 -1.71 -3.49
N LEU A 53 9.62 -0.68 -2.67
CA LEU A 53 10.78 0.22 -2.80
C LEU A 53 12.11 -0.44 -2.46
N GLN A 54 12.15 -1.43 -1.56
CA GLN A 54 13.37 -2.23 -1.34
C GLN A 54 13.78 -2.98 -2.61
N LEU A 55 12.82 -3.45 -3.40
CA LEU A 55 13.07 -4.20 -4.64
C LEU A 55 13.24 -3.29 -5.85
N LYS A 56 12.58 -2.13 -5.86
CA LYS A 56 12.65 -1.11 -6.91
C LYS A 56 12.69 0.29 -6.28
N PRO A 57 13.88 0.77 -5.86
CA PRO A 57 14.01 2.04 -5.14
C PRO A 57 13.62 3.28 -5.95
N ASP A 58 13.72 3.21 -7.28
CA ASP A 58 13.47 4.31 -8.22
C ASP A 58 12.00 4.42 -8.66
N ASP A 59 11.09 3.61 -8.09
CA ASP A 59 9.67 3.68 -8.41
C ASP A 59 8.99 4.91 -7.80
N THR A 60 8.96 5.99 -8.59
CA THR A 60 8.37 7.28 -8.23
C THR A 60 6.88 7.19 -7.92
N ILE A 61 6.15 6.24 -8.50
CA ILE A 61 4.72 6.03 -8.22
C ILE A 61 4.57 5.49 -6.80
N THR A 62 5.34 4.47 -6.45
CA THR A 62 5.34 3.89 -5.10
C THR A 62 5.78 4.94 -4.06
N GLN A 63 6.81 5.74 -4.34
CA GLN A 63 7.25 6.82 -3.44
C GLN A 63 6.13 7.88 -3.23
N SER A 64 5.42 8.26 -4.30
CA SER A 64 4.31 9.21 -4.22
C SER A 64 3.16 8.67 -3.37
N ASN A 65 2.82 7.39 -3.55
CA ASN A 65 1.77 6.73 -2.78
C ASN A 65 2.13 6.59 -1.29
N LEU A 66 3.38 6.22 -0.98
CA LEU A 66 3.87 6.13 0.39
C LEU A 66 3.86 7.50 1.09
N ARG A 67 4.23 8.58 0.39
CA ARG A 67 4.15 9.94 0.94
C ARG A 67 2.71 10.35 1.28
N LYS A 68 1.76 10.05 0.39
CA LYS A 68 0.33 10.30 0.65
C LYS A 68 -0.16 9.50 1.86
N LEU A 69 0.26 8.24 1.97
CA LEU A 69 -0.06 7.38 3.10
C LEU A 69 0.47 7.96 4.41
N TRP A 70 1.74 8.38 4.46
CA TRP A 70 2.33 8.97 5.66
C TRP A 70 1.62 10.25 6.10
N ASN A 71 1.25 11.13 5.18
CA ASN A 71 0.47 12.33 5.52
C ASN A 71 -0.87 11.98 6.19
N ILE A 72 -1.50 10.86 5.81
CA ILE A 72 -2.73 10.38 6.45
C ILE A 72 -2.42 9.80 7.83
N MET A 73 -1.38 8.97 7.94
CA MET A 73 -0.96 8.38 9.21
C MET A 73 -0.56 9.44 10.25
N GLU A 74 0.14 10.50 9.84
CA GLU A 74 0.50 11.63 10.71
C GLU A 74 -0.73 12.36 11.23
N LYS A 75 -1.69 12.66 10.34
CA LYS A 75 -2.97 13.28 10.74
C LYS A 75 -3.78 12.40 11.69
N GLN A 76 -3.60 11.08 11.64
CA GLN A 76 -4.23 10.12 12.55
C GLN A 76 -3.37 9.80 13.78
N GLY A 77 -2.19 10.41 13.94
CA GLY A 77 -1.27 10.12 15.05
C GLY A 77 -0.65 8.71 15.02
N LEU A 78 -0.79 7.99 13.89
CA LEU A 78 -0.24 6.63 13.69
C LEU A 78 1.23 6.65 13.26
N ARG A 79 1.71 7.81 12.81
CA ARG A 79 3.11 8.06 12.50
C ARG A 79 3.49 9.39 13.11
N THR A 80 4.61 9.43 13.80
CA THR A 80 5.28 10.67 14.13
C THR A 80 6.34 10.91 13.07
N SER A 81 6.38 12.10 12.49
CA SER A 81 7.58 12.56 11.78
C SER A 81 8.71 12.47 12.81
N SER A 82 9.69 11.59 12.59
CA SER A 82 10.90 11.66 13.41
C SER A 82 11.52 13.05 13.19
N PRO A 83 11.99 13.72 14.26
CA PRO A 83 12.56 15.06 14.15
C PRO A 83 13.75 15.13 13.19
#